data_AF-A0A9P8NU97-F1
#
_entry.id   AF-A0A9P8NU97-F1
#
_cell.length_a   1.000
_cell.length_b   1.000
_cell.length_c   1.000
_cell.angle_alpha   90.00
_cell.angle_beta   90.00
_cell.angle_gamma   90.00
#
_symmetry.space_group_name_H-M   'P 1'
#
loop_
_entity.id
_entity.type
_entity.pdbx_description
1 polymer ?
#
loop_
_entity_poly.entity_id
_entity_poly.type
_entity_poly.pdbx_seq_one_letter_code
_entity_poly.pdbx_strand_id
1 'polypeptide(L)'
;MHRTYSLRSSRAPTASQGKFFGTTSIASSIRKSAAGSFGPELSKKLSQLIKIEKNFEKSVELVARERRAVAKQLSLWGEENDDDVSDVTDKLGVLIYEIGELEDQFIDKYDLYRITLKSIRNIEASVQPSRDRKQKITDEIAHLKYKDPQSPKIPILEQELVRAEADLTR
;
A
#
# COMPACT_ATOMS: atom_id res chain seq x y z
N MET A 1 -8.12 -1.32 -32.24
CA MET A 1 -7.99 -2.28 -31.12
C MET A 1 -7.58 -1.52 -29.86
N HIS A 2 -8.51 -1.16 -28.97
CA HIS A 2 -8.19 -0.53 -27.68
C HIS A 2 -8.53 -1.52 -26.56
N ARG A 3 -7.51 -2.12 -25.93
CA ARG A 3 -7.69 -2.82 -24.66
C ARG A 3 -7.45 -1.81 -23.53
N THR A 4 -8.51 -1.40 -22.85
CA THR A 4 -8.41 -0.66 -21.59
C THR A 4 -7.86 -1.61 -20.52
N TYR A 5 -6.58 -1.48 -20.19
CA TYR A 5 -5.94 -2.21 -19.09
C TYR A 5 -6.34 -1.57 -17.76
N SER A 6 -7.53 -1.92 -17.26
CA SER A 6 -7.93 -1.56 -15.90
C SER A 6 -7.68 -2.74 -14.96
N LEU A 7 -6.72 -2.60 -14.06
CA LEU A 7 -6.52 -3.54 -12.95
C LEU A 7 -7.64 -3.49 -11.90
N ARG A 8 -8.59 -2.54 -12.04
CA ARG A 8 -9.76 -2.39 -11.14
C ARG A 8 -10.98 -3.19 -11.61
N SER A 9 -11.01 -3.59 -12.88
CA SER A 9 -12.03 -4.51 -13.40
C SER A 9 -11.52 -5.94 -13.23
N SER A 10 -11.95 -6.60 -12.15
CA SER A 10 -11.81 -8.05 -12.06
C SER A 10 -12.57 -8.66 -13.24
N ARG A 11 -11.88 -9.32 -14.17
CA ARG A 11 -12.53 -10.30 -15.05
C ARG A 11 -13.32 -11.26 -14.16
N ALA A 12 -14.59 -11.47 -14.48
CA ALA A 12 -15.42 -12.47 -13.80
C ALA A 12 -14.66 -13.81 -13.76
N PRO A 13 -14.66 -14.53 -12.62
CA PRO A 13 -13.95 -15.79 -12.52
C PRO A 13 -14.54 -16.77 -13.51
N THR A 14 -13.77 -17.14 -14.53
CA THR A 14 -14.08 -18.32 -15.34
C THR A 14 -13.97 -19.53 -14.44
N ALA A 15 -15.10 -20.18 -14.18
CA ALA A 15 -15.22 -21.35 -13.35
C ALA A 15 -14.42 -22.53 -13.91
N SER A 16 -13.15 -22.64 -13.54
CA SER A 16 -12.37 -23.89 -13.60
C SER A 16 -10.96 -23.69 -13.04
N GLN A 17 -10.76 -23.72 -11.72
CA GLN A 17 -9.47 -24.15 -11.15
C GLN A 17 -9.65 -24.87 -9.80
N GLY A 18 -9.61 -26.20 -9.89
CA GLY A 18 -8.76 -27.08 -9.08
C GLY A 18 -8.78 -26.93 -7.55
N LYS A 19 -9.44 -27.88 -6.90
CA LYS A 19 -9.16 -28.28 -5.51
C LYS A 19 -7.67 -28.65 -5.37
N PHE A 20 -6.93 -27.95 -4.50
CA PHE A 20 -5.64 -28.41 -3.99
C PHE A 20 -5.67 -28.55 -2.47
N PHE A 21 -5.39 -29.77 -2.03
CA PHE A 21 -5.23 -30.23 -0.66
C PHE A 21 -4.01 -29.58 0.02
N GLY A 22 -4.12 -29.26 1.30
CA GLY A 22 -2.99 -28.78 2.11
C GLY A 22 -3.44 -28.25 3.46
N THR A 23 -3.68 -29.16 4.41
CA THR A 23 -4.02 -28.87 5.80
C THR A 23 -2.79 -28.35 6.56
N THR A 24 -2.32 -27.15 6.24
CA THR A 24 -1.38 -26.43 7.11
C THR A 24 -1.54 -24.92 6.93
N SER A 25 -1.99 -24.26 8.00
CA SER A 25 -1.83 -22.82 8.22
C SER A 25 -2.83 -21.82 7.60
N ILE A 26 -4.13 -22.16 7.56
CA ILE A 26 -5.20 -21.17 7.32
C ILE A 26 -5.20 -20.09 8.44
N ALA A 27 -4.79 -20.44 9.67
CA ALA A 27 -4.77 -19.53 10.81
C ALA A 27 -3.65 -18.45 10.76
N SER A 28 -2.54 -18.67 10.02
CA SER A 28 -1.49 -17.65 9.86
C SER A 28 -1.82 -16.65 8.74
N SER A 29 -2.53 -17.10 7.70
CA SER A 29 -2.94 -16.26 6.57
C SER A 29 -4.09 -15.32 6.96
N ILE A 30 -5.03 -15.77 7.81
CA ILE A 30 -6.13 -14.95 8.33
C ILE A 30 -5.64 -13.87 9.30
N ARG A 31 -4.61 -14.14 10.11
CA ARG A 31 -4.02 -13.11 11.00
C ARG A 31 -3.25 -12.03 10.25
N LYS A 32 -2.59 -12.36 9.13
CA LYS A 32 -1.88 -11.36 8.30
C LYS A 32 -2.82 -10.43 7.53
N SER A 33 -4.05 -10.86 7.21
CA SER A 33 -5.09 -10.02 6.58
C SER A 33 -5.89 -9.19 7.58
N ALA A 34 -6.10 -9.67 8.81
CA ALA A 34 -6.80 -8.93 9.85
C ALA A 34 -6.00 -7.72 10.40
N ALA A 35 -4.67 -7.77 10.38
CA ALA A 35 -3.82 -6.67 10.86
C ALA A 35 -3.84 -5.40 9.98
N GLY A 36 -4.53 -5.43 8.83
CA GLY A 36 -4.84 -4.24 8.02
C GLY A 36 -6.30 -3.80 8.12
N SER A 37 -7.10 -4.44 8.97
CA SER A 37 -8.55 -4.20 9.10
C SER A 37 -8.94 -3.31 10.28
N PHE A 38 -7.97 -2.90 11.11
CA PHE A 38 -8.20 -2.00 12.23
C PHE A 38 -7.63 -0.63 11.89
N GLY A 39 -8.46 0.22 11.31
CA GLY A 39 -8.13 1.58 10.95
C GLY A 39 -9.36 2.26 10.36
N PRO A 40 -9.44 3.61 10.42
CA PRO A 40 -10.55 4.33 9.83
C PRO A 40 -10.78 3.94 8.37
N GLU A 41 -12.04 3.76 7.98
CA GLU A 41 -12.44 3.12 6.72
C GLU A 41 -11.75 3.74 5.50
N LEU A 42 -11.69 5.07 5.48
CA LEU A 42 -11.07 5.85 4.40
C LEU A 42 -9.59 5.51 4.21
N SER A 43 -8.85 5.37 5.31
CA SER A 43 -7.40 5.15 5.33
C SER A 43 -6.97 3.70 5.06
N LYS A 44 -7.94 2.77 4.98
CA LYS A 44 -7.67 1.32 4.95
C LYS A 44 -6.95 0.87 3.69
N LYS A 45 -7.40 1.33 2.52
CA LYS A 45 -6.79 0.97 1.22
C LYS A 45 -5.36 1.50 1.11
N LEU A 46 -5.14 2.74 1.56
CA LEU A 46 -3.83 3.36 1.54
C LEU A 46 -2.87 2.69 2.55
N SER A 47 -3.38 2.29 3.72
CA SER A 47 -2.61 1.49 4.69
C SER A 47 -2.16 0.14 4.12
N GLN A 48 -3.03 -0.52 3.35
CA GLN A 48 -2.68 -1.76 2.65
C GLN A 48 -1.61 -1.52 1.59
N LEU A 49 -1.73 -0.44 0.80
CA LEU A 49 -0.71 -0.07 -0.19
C LEU A 49 0.65 0.17 0.49
N ILE A 50 0.71 1.01 1.53
CA ILE A 50 1.97 1.30 2.28
C ILE A 50 2.64 0.01 2.78
N LYS A 51 1.85 -0.98 3.21
CA LYS A 51 2.38 -2.28 3.65
C LYS A 51 2.98 -3.07 2.49
N ILE A 52 2.33 -3.08 1.33
CA ILE A 52 2.86 -3.71 0.12
C ILE A 52 4.14 -2.99 -0.32
N GLU A 53 4.15 -1.66 -0.31
CA GLU A 53 5.33 -0.84 -0.65
C GLU A 53 6.53 -1.14 0.24
N LYS A 54 6.32 -1.31 1.57
CA LYS A 54 7.42 -1.69 2.47
C LYS A 54 8.00 -3.07 2.14
N ASN A 55 7.17 -4.01 1.70
CA ASN A 55 7.66 -5.33 1.30
C ASN A 55 8.42 -5.26 -0.03
N PHE A 56 7.92 -4.47 -0.99
CA PHE A 56 8.59 -4.23 -2.25
C PHE A 56 9.98 -3.63 -2.04
N GLU A 57 10.08 -2.58 -1.23
CA GLU A 57 11.36 -1.94 -0.88
C GLU A 57 12.37 -2.94 -0.28
N LYS A 58 11.94 -3.80 0.65
CA LYS A 58 12.80 -4.87 1.20
C LYS A 58 13.24 -5.88 0.15
N SER A 59 12.39 -6.18 -0.83
CA SER A 59 12.75 -7.05 -1.94
C SER A 59 13.80 -6.40 -2.85
N VAL A 60 13.68 -5.09 -3.12
CA VAL A 60 14.68 -4.34 -3.89
C VAL A 60 16.02 -4.29 -3.12
N GLU A 61 16.00 -4.08 -1.81
CA GLU A 61 17.20 -4.12 -0.95
C GLU A 61 17.92 -5.47 -1.04
N LEU A 62 17.16 -6.57 -1.02
CA LEU A 62 17.72 -7.90 -1.24
C LEU A 62 18.33 -8.02 -2.64
N VAL A 63 17.63 -7.61 -3.69
CA VAL A 63 18.13 -7.69 -5.08
C VAL A 63 19.42 -6.89 -5.24
N ALA A 64 19.49 -5.66 -4.71
CA ALA A 64 20.68 -4.82 -4.79
C ALA A 64 21.91 -5.49 -4.14
N ARG A 65 21.73 -6.10 -2.96
CA ARG A 65 22.79 -6.85 -2.27
C ARG A 65 23.23 -8.09 -3.06
N GLU A 66 22.27 -8.92 -3.50
CA GLU A 66 22.59 -10.14 -4.25
C GLU A 66 23.26 -9.81 -5.59
N ARG A 67 22.84 -8.72 -6.25
CA ARG A 67 23.44 -8.27 -7.51
C ARG A 67 24.92 -7.90 -7.34
N ARG A 68 25.29 -7.21 -6.25
CA ARG A 68 26.69 -6.93 -5.93
C ARG A 68 27.49 -8.21 -5.67
N ALA A 69 26.89 -9.21 -5.02
CA ALA A 69 27.52 -10.51 -4.80
C ALA A 69 27.75 -11.27 -6.13
N VAL A 70 26.75 -11.28 -7.01
CA VAL A 70 26.86 -11.82 -8.38
C VAL A 70 27.99 -11.14 -9.15
N ALA A 71 28.11 -9.82 -9.05
CA ALA A 71 29.16 -9.06 -9.70
C ALA A 71 30.57 -9.52 -9.28
N LYS A 72 30.78 -9.68 -7.97
CA LYS A 72 32.04 -10.18 -7.41
C LYS A 72 32.33 -11.61 -7.84
N GLN A 73 31.33 -12.48 -7.79
CA GLN A 73 31.49 -13.88 -8.16
C GLN A 73 31.79 -14.05 -9.66
N LEU A 74 31.20 -13.22 -10.51
CA LEU A 74 31.47 -13.21 -11.95
C LEU A 74 32.92 -12.84 -12.26
N SER A 75 33.41 -11.77 -11.61
CA SER A 75 34.80 -11.33 -11.76
C SER A 75 35.79 -12.38 -11.25
N LEU A 76 35.55 -12.97 -10.07
CA LEU A 76 36.41 -14.04 -9.52
C LEU A 76 36.43 -15.30 -10.40
N TRP A 77 35.28 -15.71 -10.93
CA TRP A 77 35.23 -16.85 -11.86
C TRP A 77 36.00 -16.53 -13.15
N GLY A 78 35.87 -15.31 -13.66
CA GLY A 78 36.53 -14.87 -14.88
C GLY A 78 38.05 -14.87 -14.81
N GLU A 79 38.61 -14.61 -13.62
CA GLU A 79 40.06 -14.60 -13.36
C GLU A 79 40.74 -15.94 -13.70
N GLU A 80 40.02 -17.06 -13.60
CA GLU A 80 40.54 -18.40 -13.89
C GLU A 80 40.47 -18.79 -15.40
N ASN A 81 40.02 -17.88 -16.27
CA ASN A 81 39.86 -18.10 -17.71
C ASN A 81 40.93 -17.36 -18.55
N ASP A 82 40.86 -17.51 -19.87
CA ASP A 82 41.74 -16.82 -20.83
C ASP A 82 41.64 -15.28 -20.69
N ASP A 83 42.71 -14.58 -21.11
CA ASP A 83 42.90 -13.14 -20.88
C ASP A 83 41.71 -12.27 -21.34
N ASP A 84 41.06 -12.63 -22.44
CA ASP A 84 39.91 -11.91 -23.00
C ASP A 84 38.65 -12.09 -22.14
N VAL A 85 38.39 -13.31 -21.66
CA VAL A 85 37.29 -13.60 -20.73
C VAL A 85 37.53 -12.92 -19.40
N SER A 86 38.76 -12.98 -18.88
CA SER A 86 39.15 -12.33 -17.63
C SER A 86 38.93 -10.81 -17.67
N ASP A 87 39.41 -10.11 -18.72
CA ASP A 87 39.20 -8.66 -18.83
C ASP A 87 37.71 -8.28 -18.98
N VAL A 88 36.95 -8.98 -19.83
CA VAL A 88 35.53 -8.68 -20.05
C VAL A 88 34.71 -8.89 -18.78
N THR A 89 34.93 -9.99 -18.07
CA THR A 89 34.18 -10.33 -16.86
C THR A 89 34.51 -9.41 -15.68
N ASP A 90 35.75 -8.92 -15.57
CA ASP A 90 36.11 -7.88 -14.60
C ASP A 90 35.31 -6.58 -14.85
N LYS A 91 35.29 -6.09 -16.10
CA LYS A 91 34.53 -4.87 -16.42
C LYS A 91 33.02 -5.05 -16.30
N LEU A 92 32.48 -6.22 -16.65
CA LEU A 92 31.07 -6.55 -16.40
C LEU A 92 30.77 -6.60 -14.89
N GLY A 93 31.68 -7.12 -14.08
CA GLY A 93 31.61 -7.08 -12.62
C GLY A 93 31.45 -5.65 -12.10
N VAL A 94 32.28 -4.71 -12.58
CA VAL A 94 32.16 -3.29 -12.20
C VAL A 94 30.79 -2.72 -12.56
N LEU A 95 30.30 -2.94 -13.78
CA LEU A 95 29.00 -2.43 -14.22
C LEU A 95 27.83 -3.03 -13.41
N ILE A 96 27.84 -4.34 -13.16
CA ILE A 96 26.80 -5.02 -12.38
C ILE A 96 26.82 -4.55 -10.93
N TYR A 97 28.01 -4.31 -10.36
CA TYR A 97 28.16 -3.78 -9.01
C TYR A 97 27.55 -2.37 -8.91
N GLU A 98 27.85 -1.49 -9.86
CA GLU A 98 27.30 -0.14 -9.91
C GLU A 98 25.77 -0.13 -10.04
N ILE A 99 25.19 -1.06 -10.79
CA ILE A 99 23.72 -1.21 -10.82
C ILE A 99 23.18 -1.50 -9.42
N GLY A 100 23.86 -2.33 -8.62
CA GLY A 100 23.49 -2.58 -7.23
C GLY A 100 23.58 -1.33 -6.34
N GLU A 101 24.60 -0.49 -6.53
CA GLU A 101 24.73 0.81 -5.84
C GLU A 101 23.60 1.79 -6.23
N LEU A 102 23.27 1.87 -7.53
CA LEU A 102 22.18 2.71 -8.02
C LEU A 102 20.81 2.25 -7.49
N GLU A 103 20.59 0.95 -7.35
CA GLU A 103 19.39 0.41 -6.70
C GLU A 103 19.30 0.83 -5.23
N ASP A 104 20.43 0.84 -4.50
CA ASP A 104 20.47 1.28 -3.11
C ASP A 104 20.12 2.77 -2.97
N GLN A 105 20.70 3.61 -3.83
CA GLN A 105 20.34 5.04 -3.90
C GLN A 105 18.86 5.25 -4.27
N PHE A 106 18.28 4.35 -5.08
CA PHE A 106 16.86 4.38 -5.39
C PHE A 106 16.00 4.01 -4.18
N ILE A 107 16.42 3.03 -3.37
CA ILE A 107 15.72 2.63 -2.14
C ILE A 107 15.53 3.83 -1.19
N ASP A 108 16.56 4.67 -1.01
CA ASP A 108 16.46 5.88 -0.18
C ASP A 108 15.36 6.84 -0.67
N LYS A 109 15.32 7.08 -1.99
CA LYS A 109 14.27 7.92 -2.61
C LYS A 109 12.90 7.26 -2.51
N TYR A 110 12.85 5.93 -2.58
CA TYR A 110 11.63 5.15 -2.43
C TYR A 110 11.05 5.24 -1.01
N ASP A 111 11.91 5.25 0.02
CA ASP A 111 11.48 5.41 1.41
C ASP A 111 10.80 6.77 1.62
N LEU A 112 11.35 7.85 1.02
CA LEU A 112 10.74 9.18 1.06
C LEU A 112 9.36 9.22 0.38
N TYR A 113 9.22 8.56 -0.78
CA TYR A 113 7.91 8.36 -1.43
C TYR A 113 6.93 7.66 -0.48
N ARG A 114 7.38 6.57 0.17
CA ARG A 114 6.55 5.81 1.12
C ARG A 114 6.17 6.62 2.37
N ILE A 115 7.07 7.47 2.87
CA ILE A 115 6.78 8.42 3.97
C ILE A 115 5.69 9.41 3.54
N THR A 116 5.75 9.90 2.31
CA THR A 116 4.74 10.80 1.75
C THR A 116 3.36 10.14 1.73
N LEU A 117 3.27 8.87 1.30
CA LEU A 117 2.03 8.10 1.39
C LEU A 117 1.53 7.91 2.83
N LYS A 118 2.44 7.67 3.79
CA LYS A 118 2.08 7.60 5.22
C LYS A 118 1.47 8.91 5.71
N SER A 119 1.99 10.06 5.26
CA SER A 119 1.45 11.37 5.59
C SER A 119 0.00 11.52 5.09
N ILE A 120 -0.26 11.19 3.82
CA ILE A 120 -1.62 11.22 3.24
C ILE A 120 -2.57 10.31 4.05
N ARG A 121 -2.15 9.09 4.36
CA ARG A 121 -2.94 8.14 5.16
C ARG A 121 -3.28 8.70 6.55
N ASN A 122 -2.34 9.41 7.18
CA ASN A 122 -2.58 10.04 8.48
C ASN A 122 -3.62 11.16 8.39
N ILE A 123 -3.60 11.96 7.31
CA ILE A 123 -4.62 12.98 7.04
C ILE A 123 -5.98 12.33 6.78
N GLU A 124 -6.02 11.27 5.97
CA GLU A 124 -7.26 10.51 5.75
C GLU A 124 -7.82 9.92 7.05
N ALA A 125 -6.96 9.46 7.94
CA ALA A 125 -7.37 8.97 9.26
C ALA A 125 -7.87 10.11 10.16
N SER A 126 -7.24 11.29 10.12
CA SER A 126 -7.62 12.42 10.98
C SER A 126 -8.95 13.07 10.62
N VAL A 127 -9.40 12.96 9.37
CA VAL A 127 -10.71 13.51 8.94
C VAL A 127 -11.89 12.59 9.26
N GLN A 128 -11.64 11.35 9.67
CA GLN A 128 -12.69 10.36 9.92
C GLN A 128 -13.61 10.70 11.10
N PRO A 129 -13.11 11.17 12.26
CA PRO A 129 -13.98 11.61 13.36
C PRO A 129 -15.00 12.68 12.97
N SER A 130 -14.61 13.63 12.10
CA SER A 130 -15.53 14.67 11.61
C SER A 130 -16.63 14.10 10.72
N ARG A 131 -16.31 13.10 9.89
CA ARG A 131 -17.30 12.38 9.07
C ARG A 131 -18.25 11.56 9.92
N ASP A 132 -17.72 10.83 10.91
CA ASP A 132 -18.52 10.02 11.83
C ASP A 132 -19.47 10.90 12.65
N ARG A 133 -19.00 12.08 13.10
CA ARG A 133 -19.85 13.07 13.77
C ARG A 133 -20.98 13.56 12.88
N LYS A 134 -20.69 13.93 11.62
CA LYS A 134 -21.71 14.35 10.65
C LYS A 134 -22.77 13.26 10.44
N GLN A 135 -22.34 12.01 10.26
CA GLN A 135 -23.26 10.88 10.07
C GLN A 135 -24.16 10.69 11.29
N LYS A 136 -23.57 10.72 12.50
CA LYS A 136 -24.33 10.58 13.75
C LYS A 136 -25.40 11.67 13.91
N ILE A 137 -25.08 12.94 13.66
CA ILE A 137 -26.06 14.04 13.73
C ILE A 137 -27.17 13.82 12.69
N THR A 138 -26.82 13.38 11.48
CA THR A 138 -27.79 13.09 10.40
C THR A 138 -28.75 11.98 10.81
N ASP A 139 -28.25 10.89 11.40
CA ASP A 139 -29.05 9.76 11.85
C ASP A 139 -29.97 10.15 13.02
N GLU A 140 -29.49 10.99 13.95
CA GLU A 140 -30.28 11.54 15.05
C GLU A 140 -31.42 12.44 14.54
N ILE A 141 -31.16 13.30 13.55
CA ILE A 141 -32.19 14.11 12.90
C ILE A 141 -33.23 13.22 12.22
N ALA A 142 -32.80 12.22 11.45
CA ALA A 142 -33.70 11.30 10.76
C ALA A 142 -34.60 10.52 11.75
N HIS A 143 -34.02 10.06 12.85
CA HIS A 143 -34.75 9.38 13.92
C HIS A 143 -35.78 10.28 14.60
N LEU A 144 -35.41 11.50 14.96
CA LEU A 144 -36.33 12.47 15.57
C LEU A 144 -37.43 12.88 14.60
N LYS A 145 -37.11 13.14 13.32
CA LYS A 145 -38.13 13.45 12.30
C LYS A 145 -39.14 12.32 12.11
N TYR A 146 -38.74 11.07 12.33
CA TYR A 146 -39.63 9.92 12.24
C TYR A 146 -40.47 9.71 13.51
N LYS A 147 -39.86 9.81 14.71
CA LYS A 147 -40.52 9.48 15.98
C LYS A 147 -41.17 10.65 16.71
N ASP A 148 -40.58 11.84 16.62
CA ASP A 148 -41.02 13.05 17.30
C ASP A 148 -40.78 14.30 16.40
N PRO A 149 -41.62 14.50 15.37
CA PRO A 149 -41.40 15.54 14.37
C PRO A 149 -41.47 16.97 14.92
N GLN A 150 -42.08 17.16 16.10
CA GLN A 150 -42.22 18.47 16.74
C GLN A 150 -41.14 18.72 17.79
N SER A 151 -40.12 17.85 17.86
CA SER A 151 -39.05 17.98 18.84
C SER A 151 -38.28 19.29 18.65
N PRO A 152 -38.12 20.14 19.69
CA PRO A 152 -37.34 21.38 19.61
C PRO A 152 -35.84 21.11 19.41
N LYS A 153 -35.40 19.85 19.51
CA LYS A 153 -34.02 19.42 19.26
C LYS A 153 -33.67 19.37 17.76
N ILE A 154 -34.66 19.22 16.88
CA ILE A 154 -34.45 19.14 15.42
C ILE A 154 -33.72 20.38 14.87
N PRO A 155 -34.18 21.63 15.10
CA PRO A 155 -33.49 22.81 14.57
C PRO A 155 -32.08 23.01 15.16
N ILE A 156 -31.84 22.55 16.39
CA ILE A 156 -30.52 22.61 17.04
C ILE A 156 -29.55 21.65 16.34
N LEU A 157 -29.97 20.40 16.11
CA LEU A 157 -29.16 19.41 15.41
C LEU A 157 -28.92 19.78 13.94
N GLU A 158 -29.91 20.40 13.27
CA GLU A 158 -29.73 20.92 11.91
C GLU A 158 -28.66 22.03 11.87
N GLN A 159 -28.65 22.95 12.84
CA GLN A 159 -27.60 23.95 12.95
C GLN A 159 -26.22 23.32 13.26
N GLU A 160 -26.18 22.29 14.11
CA GLU A 160 -24.95 21.55 14.40
C GLU A 160 -24.44 20.81 13.15
N LEU A 161 -25.34 20.25 12.35
CA LEU A 161 -25.00 19.60 11.08
C LEU A 161 -24.34 20.60 10.12
N VAL A 162 -24.93 21.78 9.94
CA VAL A 162 -24.36 22.84 9.08
C VAL A 162 -22.95 23.23 9.55
N ARG A 163 -22.73 23.34 10.87
CA ARG A 163 -21.40 23.61 11.43
C ARG A 163 -20.41 22.47 11.15
N ALA A 164 -20.83 21.22 11.36
CA ALA A 164 -19.99 20.05 11.09
C ALA A 164 -19.63 19.91 9.59
N GLU A 165 -20.53 20.33 8.69
CA GLU A 165 -20.25 20.38 7.25
C GLU A 165 -19.27 21.48 6.87
N ALA A 166 -19.36 22.65 7.50
CA ALA A 166 -18.40 23.73 7.34
C ALA A 166 -16.99 23.34 7.84
N ASP A 167 -16.90 22.64 8.98
CA ASP A 167 -15.63 22.15 9.53
C ASP A 167 -14.97 21.08 8.63
N LEU A 168 -15.75 20.36 7.80
CA LEU A 168 -15.23 19.36 6.85
C LEU A 168 -14.78 19.93 5.50
N THR A 169 -15.26 21.13 5.14
CA THR A 169 -14.96 21.79 3.87
C THR A 169 -13.81 22.79 3.96
N ARG A 170 -13.35 23.09 5.17
CA ARG A 170 -12.25 24.00 5.46
C ARG A 170 -10.92 23.26 5.60
#